data_AF-V8QZH0-F1
#
_entry.id   AF-V8QZH0-F1
#
_cell.length_a   1.000
_cell.length_b   1.000
_cell.length_c   1.000
_cell.angle_alpha   90.00
_cell.angle_beta   90.00
_cell.angle_gamma   90.00
#
_symmetry.space_group_name_H-M   'P 1'
#
loop_
_entity.id
_entity.type
_entity.pdbx_description
1 polymer ?
#
loop_
_entity_poly.entity_id
_entity_poly.type
_entity_poly.pdbx_seq_one_letter_code
_entity_poly.pdbx_strand_id
1 'polypeptide(L)'
;MTFDKLLEERSEIEALKLANIPSLKYLAALRGFVTKLDDMQKEEPLAHQELFSLYTDALLELKEYAKCQVLLEGAITQNPEDPTILALVVKYLSQTEDTTVARQTCVAIGQHAGELKLQPNELIGYINILKKIDIGKSINFLETYLEATKSTNIKAKFLLAVLFAEKGDFQKCRSVLKQVAPRIGIPRDISTLLFTLKDHLVFDDLLRAILLFENKSFFRELLILLCIKKHQAKDIDYALSLYKFISEQKSLEIDCRLLGAQLNLVKDFDFNLGQALARTIRENYTVKQIRSVPFIDLNLIFNDDQIHSARSNSFFNFLSMERDWIFLHEQWGSFDRINVKDLIDDKFNTFLLADIWGIKRPEIYEYGKCYTDLKLRDSVVLKPVAGAVSKGIFIIYNQNRIHDLYGKKWLDSIDQLNARINDYLTMGVVRRDQWFLEELISNDSIATRKARDIKFYCFYGKCLLALESQRDDRVLRCWYDRSGKIVDTGKYSNSAFVGKGIDRSHFELAESISRKLPMPFIRVDFLQANDQIYLGELTPIPSDSETLSSYCDSLMGSALSFANIDLREDLLFNREKFQDFFRLANYIRN
;
A
#
# COMPACT_ATOMS: atom_id res chain seq x y z
N MET A 1 3.65 -6.53 49.72
CA MET A 1 2.68 -6.87 48.66
C MET A 1 3.31 -7.94 47.79
N THR A 2 2.60 -8.97 47.34
CA THR A 2 3.20 -10.02 46.49
C THR A 2 3.32 -9.55 45.04
N PHE A 3 4.28 -10.10 44.29
CA PHE A 3 4.46 -9.79 42.87
C PHE A 3 3.18 -10.04 42.04
N ASP A 4 2.49 -11.15 42.30
CA ASP A 4 1.22 -11.48 41.61
C ASP A 4 0.14 -10.40 41.79
N LYS A 5 0.08 -9.78 42.98
CA LYS A 5 -0.88 -8.70 43.25
C LYS A 5 -0.56 -7.42 42.48
N LEU A 6 0.72 -7.17 42.18
CA LEU A 6 1.13 -6.05 41.32
C LEU A 6 0.76 -6.30 39.86
N LEU A 7 0.88 -7.54 39.38
CA LEU A 7 0.46 -7.90 38.02
C LEU A 7 -1.05 -7.77 37.84
N GLU A 8 -1.83 -8.19 38.84
CA GLU A 8 -3.27 -8.01 38.89
C GLU A 8 -3.64 -6.52 38.85
N GLU A 9 -3.01 -5.71 39.72
CA GLU A 9 -3.24 -4.26 39.77
C GLU A 9 -2.83 -3.54 38.45
N ARG A 10 -1.73 -3.96 37.80
CA ARG A 10 -1.35 -3.44 36.48
C ARG A 10 -2.39 -3.78 35.42
N SER A 11 -2.93 -5.00 35.46
CA SER A 11 -3.95 -5.43 34.50
C SER A 11 -5.24 -4.62 34.64
N GLU A 12 -5.64 -4.27 35.87
CA GLU A 12 -6.75 -3.36 36.12
C GLU A 12 -6.49 -1.95 35.58
N ILE A 13 -5.28 -1.42 35.74
CA ILE A 13 -4.88 -0.11 35.19
C ILE A 13 -4.92 -0.09 33.66
N GLU A 14 -4.48 -1.16 33.00
CA GLU A 14 -4.58 -1.30 31.54
C GLU A 14 -6.03 -1.40 31.06
N ALA A 15 -6.90 -2.08 31.81
CA ALA A 15 -8.33 -2.12 31.51
C ALA A 15 -8.97 -0.72 31.57
N LEU A 16 -8.54 0.14 32.51
CA LEU A 16 -8.98 1.54 32.58
C LEU A 16 -8.52 2.35 31.35
N LYS A 17 -7.32 2.10 30.83
CA LYS A 17 -6.78 2.73 29.62
C LYS A 17 -7.57 2.33 28.38
N LEU A 18 -7.88 1.05 28.22
CA LEU A 18 -8.64 0.50 27.09
C LEU A 18 -10.10 0.97 27.07
N ALA A 19 -10.70 1.18 28.24
CA ALA A 19 -12.07 1.66 28.37
C ALA A 19 -12.24 3.17 28.05
N ASN A 20 -11.16 3.87 27.67
CA ASN A 20 -11.17 5.29 27.33
C ASN A 20 -11.76 6.19 28.44
N ILE A 21 -11.59 5.76 29.69
CA ILE A 21 -12.07 6.44 30.90
C ILE A 21 -11.26 7.74 31.08
N PRO A 22 -11.83 8.84 31.63
CA PRO A 22 -11.14 10.12 31.73
C PRO A 22 -9.74 10.00 32.32
N SER A 23 -8.77 10.65 31.67
CA SER A 23 -7.33 10.54 31.94
C SER A 23 -6.95 10.66 33.42
N LEU A 24 -7.71 11.43 34.21
CA LEU A 24 -7.47 11.64 35.64
C LEU A 24 -7.57 10.36 36.49
N LYS A 25 -8.57 9.49 36.27
CA LYS A 25 -8.74 8.26 37.09
C LYS A 25 -7.63 7.26 36.80
N TYR A 26 -7.29 7.14 35.53
CA TYR A 26 -6.19 6.32 35.04
C TYR A 26 -4.84 6.80 35.59
N LEU A 27 -4.53 8.10 35.47
CA LEU A 27 -3.29 8.69 35.99
C LEU A 27 -3.19 8.59 37.51
N ALA A 28 -4.31 8.72 38.24
CA ALA A 28 -4.33 8.54 39.69
C ALA A 28 -4.02 7.08 40.09
N ALA A 29 -4.60 6.10 39.40
CA ALA A 29 -4.31 4.69 39.62
C ALA A 29 -2.84 4.37 39.31
N LEU A 30 -2.33 4.89 38.19
CA LEU A 30 -0.93 4.71 37.79
C LEU A 30 0.07 5.33 38.79
N ARG A 31 -0.23 6.51 39.36
CA ARG A 31 0.57 7.12 40.45
C ARG A 31 0.55 6.30 41.74
N GLY A 32 -0.61 5.76 42.10
CA GLY A 32 -0.74 4.85 43.25
C GLY A 32 0.11 3.59 43.07
N PHE A 33 0.11 3.03 41.87
CA PHE A 33 0.95 1.90 41.49
C PHE A 33 2.45 2.22 41.58
N VAL A 34 2.89 3.36 41.02
CA VAL A 34 4.28 3.84 41.12
C VAL A 34 4.73 4.02 42.57
N THR A 35 3.89 4.57 43.44
CA THR A 35 4.23 4.75 44.86
C THR A 35 4.48 3.42 45.57
N LYS A 36 3.70 2.38 45.23
CA LYS A 36 3.89 1.04 45.78
C LYS A 36 5.18 0.39 45.27
N LEU A 37 5.52 0.62 44.01
CA LEU A 37 6.78 0.16 43.43
C LEU A 37 7.99 0.87 44.05
N ASP A 38 7.89 2.18 44.34
CA ASP A 38 8.90 2.95 45.07
C ASP A 38 9.22 2.32 46.44
N ASP A 39 8.21 1.86 47.17
CA ASP A 39 8.41 1.23 48.47
C ASP A 39 9.04 -0.17 48.35
N MET A 40 8.66 -0.95 47.34
CA MET A 40 9.27 -2.26 47.09
C MET A 40 10.71 -2.17 46.59
N GLN A 41 11.04 -1.16 45.79
CA GLN A 41 12.41 -0.95 45.31
C GLN A 41 13.38 -0.65 46.48
N LYS A 42 12.93 -0.01 47.56
CA LYS A 42 13.77 0.22 48.75
C LYS A 42 14.16 -1.08 49.45
N GLU A 43 13.31 -2.10 49.38
CA GLU A 43 13.54 -3.40 50.01
C GLU A 43 14.37 -4.31 49.10
N GLU A 44 14.08 -4.35 47.79
CA GLU A 44 14.78 -5.20 46.81
C GLU A 44 14.94 -4.49 45.45
N PRO A 45 16.01 -3.69 45.26
CA PRO A 45 16.07 -2.70 44.18
C PRO A 45 15.98 -3.24 42.75
N LEU A 46 16.45 -4.46 42.51
CA LEU A 46 16.67 -5.03 41.16
C LEU A 46 16.50 -6.56 41.09
N ALA A 47 15.90 -7.19 42.10
CA ALA A 47 15.83 -8.66 42.18
C ALA A 47 14.86 -9.30 41.16
N HIS A 48 13.91 -8.52 40.63
CA HIS A 48 12.89 -9.02 39.70
C HIS A 48 12.90 -8.20 38.40
N GLN A 49 13.41 -8.79 37.32
CA GLN A 49 13.52 -8.15 36.00
C GLN A 49 12.15 -7.65 35.49
N GLU A 50 11.08 -8.38 35.81
CA GLU A 50 9.70 -8.00 35.45
C GLU A 50 9.19 -6.80 36.27
N LEU A 51 9.55 -6.69 37.56
CA LEU A 51 9.21 -5.50 38.37
C LEU A 51 9.90 -4.26 37.81
N PHE A 52 11.16 -4.39 37.42
CA PHE A 52 11.94 -3.30 36.84
C PHE A 52 11.31 -2.78 35.54
N SER A 53 10.88 -3.69 34.65
CA SER A 53 10.20 -3.35 33.41
C SER A 53 8.86 -2.65 33.67
N LEU A 54 8.03 -3.22 34.55
CA LEU A 54 6.75 -2.64 34.95
C LEU A 54 6.92 -1.25 35.56
N TYR A 55 7.95 -1.07 36.39
CA TYR A 55 8.21 0.21 37.03
C TYR A 55 8.65 1.27 36.03
N THR A 56 9.58 0.91 35.14
CA THR A 56 10.06 1.79 34.08
C THR A 56 8.91 2.23 33.16
N ASP A 57 8.06 1.29 32.74
CA ASP A 57 6.92 1.60 31.88
C ASP A 57 5.90 2.53 32.54
N ALA A 58 5.62 2.34 33.83
CA ALA A 58 4.74 3.20 34.57
C ALA A 58 5.30 4.64 34.71
N LEU A 59 6.61 4.79 34.94
CA LEU A 59 7.27 6.10 35.01
C LEU A 59 7.25 6.82 33.66
N LEU A 60 7.50 6.11 32.56
CA LEU A 60 7.44 6.67 31.21
C LEU A 60 6.04 7.20 30.86
N GLU A 61 5.02 6.44 31.24
CA GLU A 61 3.63 6.75 30.97
C GLU A 61 3.12 7.94 31.81
N LEU A 62 3.65 8.12 33.02
CA LEU A 62 3.45 9.33 33.83
C LEU A 62 4.32 10.52 33.42
N LYS A 63 5.24 10.34 32.45
CA LYS A 63 6.27 11.31 32.07
C LYS A 63 7.21 11.70 33.25
N GLU A 64 7.44 10.81 34.20
CA GLU A 64 8.38 11.01 35.32
C GLU A 64 9.83 10.67 34.89
N TYR A 65 10.32 11.33 33.84
CA TYR A 65 11.59 10.99 33.18
C TYR A 65 12.81 11.05 34.10
N ALA A 66 12.85 11.97 35.07
CA ALA A 66 13.97 12.07 36.02
C ALA A 66 14.09 10.84 36.92
N LYS A 67 12.96 10.29 37.39
CA LYS A 67 12.97 9.03 38.17
C LYS A 67 13.35 7.85 37.29
N CYS A 68 12.79 7.80 36.07
CA CYS A 68 13.11 6.78 35.09
C CYS A 68 14.62 6.76 34.77
N GLN A 69 15.24 7.93 34.64
CA GLN A 69 16.68 8.07 34.46
C GLN A 69 17.46 7.44 35.61
N VAL A 70 17.20 7.86 36.85
CA VAL A 70 17.92 7.34 38.04
C VAL A 70 17.79 5.82 38.15
N LEU A 71 16.59 5.31 37.89
CA LEU A 71 16.30 3.88 37.88
C LEU A 71 17.11 3.13 36.80
N LEU A 72 17.10 3.64 35.56
CA LEU A 72 17.84 3.04 34.45
C LEU A 72 19.36 3.13 34.65
N GLU A 73 19.89 4.26 35.12
CA GLU A 73 21.32 4.43 35.38
C GLU A 73 21.82 3.45 36.44
N GLY A 74 21.09 3.31 37.56
CA GLY A 74 21.43 2.33 38.59
C GLY A 74 21.40 0.90 38.07
N ALA A 75 20.44 0.56 37.21
CA ALA A 75 20.30 -0.76 36.62
C ALA A 75 21.42 -1.07 35.61
N ILE A 76 21.77 -0.10 34.75
CA ILE A 76 22.89 -0.20 33.81
C ILE A 76 24.21 -0.42 34.56
N THR A 77 24.44 0.29 35.67
CA THR A 77 25.65 0.12 36.47
C THR A 77 25.74 -1.27 37.11
N GLN A 78 24.61 -1.85 37.50
CA GLN A 78 24.60 -3.17 38.13
C GLN A 78 24.66 -4.32 37.12
N ASN A 79 23.93 -4.22 36.01
CA ASN A 79 23.81 -5.28 35.01
C ASN A 79 23.85 -4.71 33.58
N PRO A 80 25.01 -4.20 33.13
CA PRO A 80 25.11 -3.55 31.83
C PRO A 80 24.77 -4.49 30.66
N GLU A 81 25.03 -5.79 30.78
CA GLU A 81 24.76 -6.77 29.71
C GLU A 81 23.28 -7.19 29.57
N ASP A 82 22.37 -6.74 30.43
CA ASP A 82 20.97 -7.18 30.40
C ASP A 82 20.19 -6.57 29.20
N PRO A 83 19.72 -7.39 28.25
CA PRO A 83 19.02 -6.90 27.07
C PRO A 83 17.68 -6.21 27.39
N THR A 84 17.03 -6.56 28.51
CA THR A 84 15.79 -5.93 28.96
C THR A 84 16.05 -4.51 29.42
N ILE A 85 17.14 -4.28 30.18
CA ILE A 85 17.55 -2.94 30.61
C ILE A 85 17.83 -2.06 29.38
N LEU A 86 18.52 -2.61 28.38
CA LEU A 86 18.85 -1.91 27.13
C LEU A 86 17.62 -1.58 26.28
N ALA A 87 16.65 -2.48 26.18
CA ALA A 87 15.39 -2.22 25.49
C ALA A 87 14.60 -1.08 26.17
N LEU A 88 14.55 -1.08 27.50
CA LEU A 88 13.89 -0.05 28.29
C LEU A 88 14.57 1.31 28.18
N VAL A 89 15.90 1.34 28.12
CA VAL A 89 16.70 2.53 27.81
C VAL A 89 16.33 3.11 26.46
N VAL A 90 16.26 2.29 25.41
CA VAL A 90 15.88 2.74 24.06
C VAL A 90 14.46 3.31 24.06
N LYS A 91 13.53 2.64 24.74
CA LYS A 91 12.16 3.11 24.91
C LYS A 91 12.11 4.46 25.62
N TYR A 92 12.80 4.61 26.75
CA TYR A 92 12.91 5.86 27.50
C TYR A 92 13.48 6.99 26.63
N LEU A 93 14.60 6.75 25.96
CA LEU A 93 15.27 7.73 25.11
C LEU A 93 14.43 8.15 23.89
N SER A 94 13.53 7.28 23.41
CA SER A 94 12.61 7.61 22.33
C SER A 94 11.43 8.49 22.76
N GLN A 95 11.12 8.52 24.06
CA GLN A 95 9.95 9.19 24.62
C GLN A 95 10.28 10.44 25.45
N THR A 96 11.48 10.54 26.00
CA THR A 96 11.89 11.70 26.79
C THR A 96 12.06 12.95 25.91
N GLU A 97 11.42 14.05 26.30
CA GLU A 97 11.55 15.35 25.65
C GLU A 97 12.74 16.14 26.23
N ASP A 98 13.29 15.71 27.37
CA ASP A 98 14.40 16.37 28.04
C ASP A 98 15.75 15.89 27.51
N THR A 99 16.33 16.72 26.64
CA THR A 99 17.63 16.46 26.01
C THR A 99 18.80 16.39 26.99
N THR A 100 18.70 17.02 28.17
CA THR A 100 19.75 16.98 29.21
C THR A 100 19.72 15.64 29.93
N VAL A 101 18.53 15.17 30.27
CA VAL A 101 18.29 13.90 30.97
C VAL A 101 18.61 12.73 30.03
N ALA A 102 18.19 12.80 28.76
CA ALA A 102 18.63 11.83 27.72
C ALA A 102 20.15 11.79 27.56
N ARG A 103 20.80 12.97 27.56
CA ARG A 103 22.26 13.10 27.44
C ARG A 103 22.99 12.44 28.60
N GLN A 104 22.50 12.55 29.83
CA GLN A 104 23.11 11.95 31.02
C GLN A 104 22.98 10.43 31.00
N THR A 105 21.79 9.90 30.69
CA THR A 105 21.57 8.45 30.54
C THR A 105 22.49 7.86 29.48
N CYS A 106 22.66 8.55 28.34
CA CYS A 106 23.58 8.09 27.32
C CYS A 106 25.07 8.12 27.74
N VAL A 107 25.45 9.05 28.62
CA VAL A 107 26.82 9.05 29.17
C VAL A 107 27.03 7.83 30.07
N ALA A 108 26.05 7.50 30.91
CA ALA A 108 26.12 6.31 31.78
C ALA A 108 26.28 5.02 30.95
N ILE A 109 25.49 4.85 29.89
CA ILE A 109 25.60 3.70 28.97
C ILE A 109 26.96 3.69 28.27
N GLY A 110 27.47 4.86 27.89
CA GLY A 110 28.79 5.02 27.28
C GLY A 110 29.94 4.59 28.17
N GLN A 111 29.84 4.81 29.48
CA GLN A 111 30.84 4.35 30.45
C GLN A 111 30.92 2.83 30.53
N HIS A 112 29.82 2.13 30.25
CA HIS A 112 29.74 0.67 30.23
C HIS A 112 29.83 0.07 28.83
N ALA A 113 30.02 0.86 27.76
CA ALA A 113 29.91 0.41 26.37
C ALA A 113 30.81 -0.79 26.01
N GLY A 114 31.94 -0.96 26.70
CA GLY A 114 32.82 -2.11 26.53
C GLY A 114 32.28 -3.43 27.06
N GLU A 115 31.40 -3.35 28.05
CA GLU A 115 30.73 -4.49 28.67
C GLU A 115 29.45 -4.81 27.88
N LEU A 116 28.82 -3.83 27.23
CA LEU A 116 27.60 -4.01 26.46
C LEU A 116 27.82 -4.88 25.21
N LYS A 117 27.31 -6.11 25.21
CA LYS A 117 27.21 -6.96 24.01
C LYS A 117 26.01 -6.58 23.12
N LEU A 118 25.88 -5.29 22.78
CA LEU A 118 24.76 -4.78 21.98
C LEU A 118 24.65 -5.51 20.64
N GLN A 119 23.45 -6.00 20.33
CA GLN A 119 23.13 -6.46 19.00
C GLN A 119 23.15 -5.27 18.03
N PRO A 120 23.48 -5.48 16.74
CA PRO A 120 23.65 -4.36 15.81
C PRO A 120 22.44 -3.44 15.65
N ASN A 121 21.22 -3.96 15.83
CA ASN A 121 19.99 -3.17 15.70
C ASN A 121 19.76 -2.27 16.93
N GLU A 122 20.18 -2.70 18.12
CA GLU A 122 20.12 -1.94 19.37
C GLU A 122 21.11 -0.78 19.35
N LEU A 123 22.32 -1.04 18.82
CA LEU A 123 23.35 -0.03 18.60
C LEU A 123 22.87 1.11 17.68
N ILE A 124 22.13 0.78 16.61
CA ILE A 124 21.57 1.76 15.67
C ILE A 124 20.52 2.64 16.33
N GLY A 125 19.59 2.04 17.08
CA GLY A 125 18.57 2.80 17.83
C GLY A 125 19.22 3.81 18.77
N TYR A 126 20.24 3.36 19.51
CA TYR A 126 20.99 4.17 20.45
C TYR A 126 21.76 5.34 19.78
N ILE A 127 22.42 5.08 18.65
CA ILE A 127 23.13 6.11 17.87
C ILE A 127 22.17 7.15 17.30
N ASN A 128 21.00 6.74 16.81
CA ASN A 128 20.02 7.66 16.25
C ASN A 128 19.49 8.66 17.29
N ILE A 129 19.34 8.21 18.53
CA ILE A 129 18.99 9.08 19.66
C ILE A 129 20.17 10.02 19.97
N LEU A 130 21.38 9.47 20.15
CA LEU A 130 22.56 10.27 20.50
C LEU A 130 22.89 11.33 19.43
N LYS A 131 22.71 11.00 18.15
CA LYS A 131 22.88 11.92 17.02
C LYS A 131 21.96 13.14 17.11
N LYS A 132 20.74 12.99 17.62
CA LYS A 132 19.82 14.13 17.83
C LYS A 132 20.29 15.07 18.95
N ILE A 133 21.12 14.58 19.86
CA ILE A 133 21.61 15.32 21.03
C ILE A 133 22.96 15.99 20.71
N ASP A 134 23.96 15.20 20.33
CA ASP A 134 25.34 15.67 20.09
C ASP A 134 26.12 14.63 19.28
N ILE A 135 26.43 14.97 18.03
CA ILE A 135 27.16 14.08 17.13
C ILE A 135 28.57 13.72 17.61
N GLY A 136 29.26 14.64 18.30
CA GLY A 136 30.59 14.40 18.84
C GLY A 136 30.58 13.32 19.92
N LYS A 137 29.51 13.27 20.72
CA LYS A 137 29.32 12.22 21.72
C LYS A 137 28.96 10.87 21.09
N SER A 138 28.15 10.84 20.04
CA SER A 138 27.88 9.62 19.27
C SER A 138 29.16 8.99 18.72
N ILE A 139 30.06 9.83 18.21
CA ILE A 139 31.38 9.42 17.72
C ILE A 139 32.21 8.84 18.87
N ASN A 140 32.36 9.58 19.97
CA ASN A 140 33.17 9.13 21.11
C ASN A 140 32.64 7.81 21.69
N PHE A 141 31.31 7.68 21.82
CA PHE A 141 30.66 6.44 22.25
C PHE A 141 31.05 5.25 21.36
N LEU A 142 30.94 5.41 20.03
CA LEU A 142 31.27 4.32 19.10
C LEU A 142 32.77 4.02 19.06
N GLU A 143 33.63 5.03 19.20
CA GLU A 143 35.08 4.83 19.33
C GLU A 143 35.40 3.99 20.58
N THR A 144 34.86 4.38 21.74
CA THR A 144 35.02 3.63 23.00
C THR A 144 34.44 2.22 22.92
N TYR A 145 33.24 2.07 22.34
CA TYR A 145 32.59 0.78 22.12
C TYR A 145 33.47 -0.14 21.27
N LEU A 146 33.95 0.35 20.11
CA LEU A 146 34.78 -0.42 19.18
C LEU A 146 36.14 -0.80 19.77
N GLU A 147 36.74 0.09 20.56
CA GLU A 147 38.00 -0.15 21.26
C GLU A 147 37.84 -1.23 22.33
N ALA A 148 36.87 -1.07 23.21
CA ALA A 148 36.67 -1.96 24.35
C ALA A 148 36.22 -3.37 23.93
N THR A 149 35.37 -3.47 22.90
CA THR A 149 34.94 -4.77 22.36
C THR A 149 35.98 -5.42 21.44
N LYS A 150 37.16 -4.79 21.23
CA LYS A 150 38.19 -5.17 20.25
C LYS A 150 37.59 -5.55 18.89
N SER A 151 36.47 -4.90 18.56
CA SER A 151 35.45 -5.57 17.79
C SER A 151 35.67 -5.49 16.30
N THR A 152 35.38 -6.61 15.66
CA THR A 152 35.29 -6.71 14.21
C THR A 152 33.92 -6.28 13.69
N ASN A 153 33.03 -5.74 14.54
CA ASN A 153 31.65 -5.36 14.20
C ASN A 153 31.62 -4.30 13.09
N ILE A 154 31.43 -4.81 11.88
CA ILE A 154 31.38 -4.07 10.61
C ILE A 154 30.30 -2.99 10.65
N LYS A 155 29.16 -3.26 11.28
CA LYS A 155 28.03 -2.32 11.36
C LYS A 155 28.37 -1.13 12.26
N ALA A 156 28.97 -1.37 13.42
CA ALA A 156 29.42 -0.31 14.33
C ALA A 156 30.48 0.60 13.69
N LYS A 157 31.46 0.01 12.98
CA LYS A 157 32.47 0.77 12.22
C LYS A 157 31.84 1.56 11.07
N PHE A 158 30.84 1.00 10.39
CA PHE A 158 30.13 1.72 9.35
C PHE A 158 29.38 2.93 9.89
N LEU A 159 28.64 2.76 11.00
CA LEU A 159 27.95 3.86 11.68
C LEU A 159 28.91 4.96 12.15
N LEU A 160 30.08 4.58 12.68
CA LEU A 160 31.10 5.55 13.07
C LEU A 160 31.61 6.36 11.87
N ALA A 161 31.79 5.73 10.71
CA ALA A 161 32.17 6.44 9.49
C ALA A 161 31.12 7.46 9.04
N VAL A 162 29.83 7.09 9.11
CA VAL A 162 28.72 7.99 8.78
C VAL A 162 28.73 9.22 9.71
N LEU A 163 28.88 9.01 11.02
CA LEU A 163 28.92 10.12 11.97
C LEU A 163 30.13 11.05 11.74
N PHE A 164 31.28 10.51 11.32
CA PHE A 164 32.41 11.34 10.91
C PHE A 164 32.11 12.18 9.65
N ALA A 165 31.43 11.60 8.65
CA ALA A 165 31.03 12.32 7.45
C ALA A 165 30.03 13.44 7.75
N GLU A 166 29.08 13.19 8.64
CA GLU A 166 28.14 14.18 9.15
C GLU A 166 28.82 15.34 9.88
N LYS A 167 29.80 15.03 10.73
CA LYS A 167 30.61 16.04 11.45
C LYS A 167 31.58 16.80 10.52
N GLY A 168 31.70 16.39 9.26
CA GLY A 168 32.62 16.97 8.28
C GLY A 168 34.07 16.47 8.40
N ASP A 169 34.34 15.45 9.23
CA ASP A 169 35.66 14.84 9.38
C ASP A 169 35.85 13.69 8.36
N PHE A 170 35.98 14.09 7.09
CA PHE A 170 36.06 13.15 5.97
C PHE A 170 37.32 12.28 5.99
N GLN A 171 38.41 12.75 6.60
CA GLN A 171 39.64 11.98 6.75
C GLN A 171 39.43 10.78 7.69
N LYS A 172 38.80 11.00 8.85
CA LYS A 172 38.46 9.90 9.77
C LYS A 172 37.40 8.97 9.19
N CYS A 173 36.36 9.50 8.54
CA CYS A 173 35.39 8.68 7.80
C CYS A 173 36.08 7.70 6.83
N ARG A 174 36.96 8.22 5.97
CA ARG A 174 37.72 7.40 5.00
C ARG A 174 38.62 6.38 5.69
N SER A 175 39.27 6.75 6.79
CA SER A 175 40.11 5.84 7.58
C SER A 175 39.30 4.67 8.14
N VAL A 176 38.12 4.93 8.72
CA VAL A 176 37.24 3.91 9.28
C VAL A 176 36.71 2.98 8.19
N LEU A 177 36.24 3.50 7.04
CA LEU A 177 35.73 2.67 5.94
C LEU A 177 36.81 1.77 5.33
N LYS A 178 38.07 2.21 5.27
CA LYS A 178 39.20 1.38 4.82
C LYS A 178 39.43 0.17 5.72
N GLN A 179 39.13 0.27 7.02
CA GLN A 179 39.24 -0.86 7.94
C GLN A 179 38.11 -1.89 7.76
N VAL A 180 36.97 -1.45 7.20
CA VAL A 180 35.79 -2.30 6.99
C VAL A 180 35.86 -3.02 5.63
N ALA A 181 36.30 -2.32 4.59
CA ALA A 181 36.30 -2.79 3.19
C ALA A 181 36.88 -4.19 2.93
N PRO A 182 37.98 -4.64 3.57
CA PRO A 182 38.54 -5.97 3.32
C PRO A 182 37.67 -7.11 3.88
N ARG A 183 36.89 -6.84 4.93
CA ARG A 183 36.13 -7.87 5.65
C ARG A 183 34.73 -8.11 5.10
N ILE A 184 34.17 -7.12 4.41
CA ILE A 184 32.91 -7.26 3.67
C ILE A 184 33.10 -7.99 2.34
N GLY A 185 34.34 -8.41 1.99
CA GLY A 185 34.63 -9.15 0.78
C GLY A 185 34.05 -8.45 -0.44
N ILE A 186 34.61 -7.29 -0.82
CA ILE A 186 34.15 -6.59 -2.01
C ILE A 186 34.66 -7.36 -3.25
N PRO A 187 33.79 -8.17 -3.90
CA PRO A 187 33.58 -8.00 -5.33
C PRO A 187 32.09 -7.82 -5.69
N ARG A 188 31.84 -6.81 -6.53
CA ARG A 188 30.67 -6.51 -7.38
C ARG A 188 29.25 -6.43 -6.80
N ASP A 189 28.90 -7.04 -5.67
CA ASP A 189 27.50 -7.00 -5.24
C ASP A 189 27.21 -5.91 -4.20
N ILE A 190 27.00 -4.70 -4.73
CA ILE A 190 26.59 -3.47 -4.03
C ILE A 190 25.22 -3.64 -3.34
N SER A 191 24.41 -4.62 -3.76
CA SER A 191 23.08 -4.89 -3.21
C SER A 191 23.12 -5.26 -1.74
N THR A 192 24.11 -6.02 -1.28
CA THR A 192 24.17 -6.50 0.11
C THR A 192 24.59 -5.38 1.07
N LEU A 193 25.49 -4.49 0.63
CA LEU A 193 25.87 -3.29 1.39
C LEU A 193 24.68 -2.32 1.48
N LEU A 194 23.98 -2.07 0.38
CA LEU A 194 22.80 -1.19 0.36
C LEU A 194 21.59 -1.78 1.11
N PHE A 195 21.38 -3.10 1.04
CA PHE A 195 20.32 -3.81 1.77
C PHE A 195 20.51 -3.69 3.29
N THR A 196 21.77 -3.69 3.76
CA THR A 196 22.09 -3.53 5.19
C THR A 196 21.94 -2.08 5.66
N LEU A 197 21.99 -1.09 4.74
CA LEU A 197 22.01 0.35 5.05
C LEU A 197 20.69 1.08 4.78
N LYS A 198 19.80 0.47 3.98
CA LYS A 198 18.52 1.03 3.53
C LYS A 198 17.60 1.45 4.67
N ASP A 199 17.65 0.72 5.78
CA ASP A 199 16.69 0.88 6.88
C ASP A 199 17.21 1.75 8.03
N HIS A 200 18.45 2.25 7.97
CA HIS A 200 19.17 2.66 9.18
C HIS A 200 20.01 3.95 9.11
N LEU A 201 20.02 4.69 7.99
CA LEU A 201 20.79 5.94 7.83
C LEU A 201 20.01 7.10 7.21
N VAL A 202 20.31 8.32 7.66
CA VAL A 202 19.87 9.55 6.99
C VAL A 202 20.68 9.70 5.69
N PHE A 203 19.95 9.97 4.61
CA PHE A 203 20.42 9.84 3.23
C PHE A 203 21.61 10.74 2.85
N ASP A 204 21.66 11.95 3.40
CA ASP A 204 22.70 12.93 3.11
C ASP A 204 24.08 12.52 3.66
N ASP A 205 24.07 11.67 4.68
CA ASP A 205 25.26 11.28 5.43
C ASP A 205 25.96 10.07 4.78
N LEU A 206 25.14 9.14 4.28
CA LEU A 206 25.56 8.07 3.39
C LEU A 206 26.15 8.64 2.09
N LEU A 207 25.55 9.70 1.55
CA LEU A 207 26.01 10.38 0.34
C LEU A 207 27.39 11.03 0.52
N ARG A 208 27.61 11.78 1.61
CA ARG A 208 28.89 12.44 1.91
C ARG A 208 30.03 11.45 2.16
N ALA A 209 29.77 10.34 2.85
CA ALA A 209 30.77 9.30 3.10
C ALA A 209 31.21 8.58 1.81
N ILE A 210 30.29 8.48 0.84
CA ILE A 210 30.48 7.74 -0.41
C ILE A 210 31.16 8.57 -1.51
N LEU A 211 30.92 9.89 -1.56
CA LEU A 211 31.60 10.82 -2.49
C LEU A 211 33.13 10.83 -2.34
N LEU A 212 33.68 10.21 -1.28
CA LEU A 212 35.10 10.06 -1.01
C LEU A 212 35.75 8.84 -1.69
N PHE A 213 35.00 8.02 -2.44
CA PHE A 213 35.54 6.86 -3.17
C PHE A 213 35.73 7.17 -4.66
N GLU A 214 36.95 6.99 -5.16
CA GLU A 214 37.35 7.24 -6.57
C GLU A 214 36.85 6.17 -7.58
N ASN A 215 35.97 5.27 -7.16
CA ASN A 215 35.52 4.17 -8.02
C ASN A 215 34.32 4.57 -8.89
N LYS A 216 34.58 4.72 -10.20
CA LYS A 216 33.63 5.19 -11.22
C LYS A 216 32.36 4.32 -11.38
N SER A 217 32.40 3.03 -11.04
CA SER A 217 31.22 2.15 -11.10
C SER A 217 30.28 2.40 -9.92
N PHE A 218 30.82 2.70 -8.74
CA PHE A 218 30.08 3.00 -7.52
C PHE A 218 29.32 4.33 -7.62
N PHE A 219 29.93 5.32 -8.27
CA PHE A 219 29.32 6.64 -8.51
C PHE A 219 28.10 6.57 -9.46
N ARG A 220 28.12 5.63 -10.42
CA ARG A 220 27.10 5.45 -11.48
C ARG A 220 25.78 4.89 -10.91
N GLU A 221 25.84 3.94 -9.99
CA GLU A 221 24.65 3.33 -9.35
C GLU A 221 24.07 4.19 -8.23
N LEU A 222 24.90 5.00 -7.56
CA LEU A 222 24.45 5.90 -6.50
C LEU A 222 23.65 7.10 -7.05
N LEU A 223 24.02 7.63 -8.23
CA LEU A 223 23.27 8.69 -8.91
C LEU A 223 21.83 8.27 -9.26
N ILE A 224 21.64 6.97 -9.56
CA ILE A 224 20.33 6.35 -9.82
C ILE A 224 19.45 6.42 -8.57
N LEU A 225 20.00 6.11 -7.39
CA LEU A 225 19.26 6.13 -6.12
C LEU A 225 19.09 7.55 -5.57
N LEU A 226 19.99 8.47 -5.89
CA LEU A 226 19.92 9.89 -5.51
C LEU A 226 18.73 10.63 -6.12
N CYS A 227 18.45 10.33 -7.39
CA CYS A 227 17.30 10.88 -8.10
C CYS A 227 15.97 10.31 -7.59
N ILE A 228 15.97 9.13 -6.96
CA ILE A 228 14.75 8.45 -6.48
C ILE A 228 14.34 8.93 -5.08
N LYS A 229 15.27 9.27 -4.17
CA LYS A 229 14.94 9.63 -2.77
C LYS A 229 14.70 11.13 -2.53
N LYS A 230 15.25 12.04 -3.34
CA LYS A 230 15.15 13.51 -3.14
C LYS A 230 13.84 14.10 -3.72
N HIS A 231 12.70 13.53 -3.34
CA HIS A 231 11.39 14.13 -3.62
C HIS A 231 10.98 15.23 -2.60
N GLN A 232 11.89 15.69 -1.72
CA GLN A 232 11.54 16.67 -0.66
C GLN A 232 12.53 17.83 -0.38
N ALA A 233 13.60 18.03 -1.15
CA ALA A 233 14.52 19.17 -0.91
C ALA A 233 14.56 20.17 -2.07
N LYS A 234 14.12 21.42 -1.79
CA LYS A 234 13.91 22.57 -2.70
C LYS A 234 15.20 23.26 -3.22
N ASP A 235 16.34 22.60 -3.22
CA ASP A 235 17.61 23.27 -3.56
C ASP A 235 18.02 23.00 -5.02
N ILE A 236 17.63 23.95 -5.89
CA ILE A 236 17.76 23.95 -7.35
C ILE A 236 19.21 24.20 -7.78
N ASP A 237 19.93 25.08 -7.07
CA ASP A 237 21.29 25.48 -7.43
C ASP A 237 22.29 24.33 -7.27
N TYR A 238 22.04 23.44 -6.30
CA TYR A 238 22.83 22.24 -6.09
C TYR A 238 22.64 21.20 -7.21
N ALA A 239 21.40 21.02 -7.70
CA ALA A 239 21.10 20.09 -8.79
C ALA A 239 21.71 20.57 -10.12
N LEU A 240 21.63 21.87 -10.40
CA LEU A 240 22.24 22.49 -11.57
C LEU A 240 23.78 22.44 -11.54
N SER A 241 24.38 22.64 -10.37
CA SER A 241 25.84 22.54 -10.18
C SER A 241 26.35 21.10 -10.36
N LEU A 242 25.62 20.13 -9.85
CA LEU A 242 25.91 18.70 -10.04
C LEU A 242 25.78 18.30 -11.51
N TYR A 243 24.78 18.82 -12.22
CA TYR A 243 24.58 18.54 -13.64
C TYR A 243 25.65 19.17 -14.53
N LYS A 244 26.04 20.43 -14.26
CA LYS A 244 27.13 21.11 -14.97
C LYS A 244 28.43 20.31 -14.85
N PHE A 245 28.76 19.88 -13.63
CA PHE A 245 29.93 19.04 -13.37
C PHE A 245 29.90 17.70 -14.13
N ILE A 246 28.74 17.04 -14.23
CA ILE A 246 28.57 15.79 -14.98
C ILE A 246 28.69 16.01 -16.50
N SER A 247 28.11 17.09 -17.03
CA SER A 247 28.12 17.43 -18.46
C SER A 247 29.51 17.79 -19.00
N GLU A 248 30.40 18.29 -18.13
CA GLU A 248 31.78 18.63 -18.47
C GLU A 248 32.70 17.40 -18.54
N GLN A 249 32.24 16.24 -18.02
CA GLN A 249 32.97 14.97 -18.09
C GLN A 249 32.62 14.20 -19.37
N LYS A 250 33.31 14.54 -20.48
CA LYS A 250 33.10 14.01 -21.85
C LYS A 250 33.14 12.47 -22.02
N SER A 251 33.44 11.70 -20.99
CA SER A 251 33.65 10.24 -21.07
C SER A 251 32.64 9.40 -20.28
N LEU A 252 31.57 10.01 -19.77
CA LEU A 252 30.51 9.28 -19.05
C LEU A 252 29.42 8.84 -20.03
N GLU A 253 29.42 7.57 -20.37
CA GLU A 253 28.30 6.91 -21.01
C GLU A 253 27.16 6.86 -19.95
N ILE A 254 26.06 7.57 -20.17
CA ILE A 254 24.97 7.69 -19.18
C ILE A 254 23.97 6.54 -19.41
N ASP A 255 23.36 6.01 -18.35
CA ASP A 255 22.33 4.96 -18.49
C ASP A 255 21.02 5.61 -18.99
N CYS A 256 20.41 5.03 -20.03
CA CYS A 256 19.08 5.42 -20.53
C CYS A 256 18.02 5.50 -19.42
N ARG A 257 18.17 4.69 -18.36
CA ARG A 257 17.29 4.71 -17.19
C ARG A 257 17.34 6.02 -16.42
N LEU A 258 18.54 6.58 -16.32
CA LEU A 258 18.82 7.81 -15.59
C LEU A 258 18.29 9.04 -16.35
N LEU A 259 18.54 9.07 -17.67
CA LEU A 259 18.06 10.14 -18.57
C LEU A 259 16.53 10.18 -18.63
N GLY A 260 15.89 9.02 -18.57
CA GLY A 260 14.44 8.88 -18.53
C GLY A 260 13.77 9.50 -17.32
N ALA A 261 14.28 9.22 -16.12
CA ALA A 261 13.78 9.81 -14.88
C ALA A 261 14.01 11.33 -14.84
N GLN A 262 15.15 11.80 -15.37
CA GLN A 262 15.46 13.23 -15.49
C GLN A 262 14.55 13.96 -16.47
N LEU A 263 14.11 13.31 -17.55
CA LEU A 263 13.26 13.93 -18.58
C LEU A 263 11.89 14.38 -18.06
N ASN A 264 11.24 13.54 -17.26
CA ASN A 264 9.97 13.91 -16.64
C ASN A 264 10.15 15.02 -15.61
N LEU A 265 11.23 14.97 -14.83
CA LEU A 265 11.54 15.99 -13.82
C LEU A 265 11.91 17.35 -14.43
N VAL A 266 12.54 17.38 -15.60
CA VAL A 266 13.03 18.62 -16.21
C VAL A 266 11.93 19.33 -17.01
N LYS A 267 11.04 18.60 -17.69
CA LYS A 267 9.98 19.20 -18.53
C LYS A 267 8.99 20.04 -17.73
N ASP A 268 8.67 19.62 -16.52
CA ASP A 268 7.75 20.33 -15.63
C ASP A 268 8.35 21.65 -15.10
N PHE A 269 9.66 21.86 -15.28
CA PHE A 269 10.40 23.03 -14.79
C PHE A 269 10.99 23.90 -15.91
N ASP A 270 11.46 23.32 -17.01
CA ASP A 270 11.96 24.01 -18.21
C ASP A 270 11.72 23.19 -19.48
N PHE A 271 10.80 23.68 -20.31
CA PHE A 271 10.37 23.04 -21.55
C PHE A 271 11.51 22.89 -22.58
N ASN A 272 12.40 23.88 -22.69
CA ASN A 272 13.47 23.85 -23.69
C ASN A 272 14.56 22.85 -23.31
N LEU A 273 14.85 22.73 -22.01
CA LEU A 273 15.78 21.74 -21.48
C LEU A 273 15.20 20.32 -21.60
N GLY A 274 13.90 20.15 -21.36
CA GLY A 274 13.20 18.88 -21.59
C GLY A 274 13.27 18.44 -23.06
N GLN A 275 13.09 19.37 -24.01
CA GLN A 275 13.21 19.10 -25.44
C GLN A 275 14.65 18.70 -25.86
N ALA A 276 15.66 19.37 -25.31
CA ALA A 276 17.06 19.04 -25.57
C ALA A 276 17.40 17.63 -25.08
N LEU A 277 16.96 17.28 -23.87
CA LEU A 277 17.19 15.97 -23.26
C LEU A 277 16.46 14.86 -24.02
N ALA A 278 15.23 15.10 -24.47
CA ALA A 278 14.48 14.18 -25.32
C ALA A 278 15.16 13.92 -26.67
N ARG A 279 15.79 14.95 -27.25
CA ARG A 279 16.59 14.81 -28.48
C ARG A 279 17.83 13.95 -28.23
N THR A 280 18.57 14.20 -27.14
CA THR A 280 19.75 13.40 -26.79
C THR A 280 19.40 11.93 -26.55
N ILE A 281 18.27 11.63 -25.91
CA ILE A 281 17.81 10.24 -25.72
C ILE A 281 17.48 9.58 -27.07
N ARG A 282 16.83 10.29 -27.99
CA ARG A 282 16.53 9.77 -29.34
C ARG A 282 17.77 9.43 -30.15
N GLU A 283 18.79 10.29 -30.08
CA GLU A 283 20.00 10.15 -30.89
C GLU A 283 20.92 9.01 -30.42
N ASN A 284 20.84 8.64 -29.13
CA ASN A 284 21.80 7.73 -28.51
C ASN A 284 21.24 6.36 -28.10
N TYR A 285 19.92 6.16 -28.11
CA TYR A 285 19.32 4.89 -27.68
C TYR A 285 18.25 4.38 -28.63
N THR A 286 18.21 3.06 -28.82
CA THR A 286 17.15 2.41 -29.59
C THR A 286 15.81 2.45 -28.83
N VAL A 287 14.71 2.41 -29.57
CA VAL A 287 13.35 2.31 -29.00
C VAL A 287 13.24 1.16 -27.99
N LYS A 288 13.89 0.02 -28.28
CA LYS A 288 13.91 -1.16 -27.39
C LYS A 288 14.62 -0.88 -26.06
N GLN A 289 15.72 -0.12 -26.08
CA GLN A 289 16.44 0.26 -24.87
C GLN A 289 15.63 1.25 -24.02
N ILE A 290 14.99 2.23 -24.66
CA ILE A 290 14.14 3.23 -23.99
C ILE A 290 12.93 2.57 -23.30
N ARG A 291 12.32 1.53 -23.90
CA ARG A 291 11.22 0.74 -23.28
C ARG A 291 11.61 0.01 -22.00
N SER A 292 12.88 -0.34 -21.85
CA SER A 292 13.35 -1.07 -20.66
C SER A 292 13.54 -0.16 -19.44
N VAL A 293 13.21 1.12 -19.59
CA VAL A 293 13.24 2.13 -18.55
C VAL A 293 11.82 2.38 -18.03
N PRO A 294 11.54 2.07 -16.75
CA PRO A 294 10.29 2.42 -16.11
C PRO A 294 10.03 3.94 -16.13
N PHE A 295 8.77 4.33 -16.27
CA PHE A 295 8.28 5.70 -16.07
C PHE A 295 8.66 6.79 -17.09
N ILE A 296 9.38 6.52 -18.18
CA ILE A 296 9.62 7.54 -19.23
C ILE A 296 8.31 7.92 -19.94
N ASP A 297 7.95 9.20 -19.99
CA ASP A 297 6.89 9.68 -20.87
C ASP A 297 7.35 9.63 -22.34
N LEU A 298 6.95 8.57 -23.03
CA LEU A 298 7.32 8.33 -24.43
C LEU A 298 6.78 9.43 -25.37
N ASN A 299 5.76 10.20 -24.96
CA ASN A 299 5.26 11.34 -25.72
C ASN A 299 6.26 12.50 -25.80
N LEU A 300 7.28 12.50 -24.92
CA LEU A 300 8.37 13.48 -24.96
C LEU A 300 9.45 13.10 -25.97
N ILE A 301 9.58 11.81 -26.27
CA ILE A 301 10.71 11.26 -27.02
C ILE A 301 10.30 10.90 -28.44
N PHE A 302 9.07 10.45 -28.65
CA PHE A 302 8.61 9.88 -29.91
C PHE A 302 7.38 10.62 -30.43
N ASN A 303 7.13 10.55 -31.74
CA ASN A 303 5.86 11.00 -32.31
C ASN A 303 4.77 9.92 -32.17
N ASP A 304 3.51 10.29 -32.38
CA ASP A 304 2.35 9.41 -32.17
C ASP A 304 2.49 8.05 -32.88
N ASP A 305 2.97 8.05 -34.13
CA ASP A 305 3.20 6.84 -34.93
C ASP A 305 4.25 5.88 -34.29
N GLN A 306 5.30 6.43 -33.68
CA GLN A 306 6.34 5.64 -33.01
C GLN A 306 5.86 5.10 -31.65
N ILE A 307 5.02 5.85 -30.94
CA ILE A 307 4.41 5.48 -29.66
C ILE A 307 3.41 4.34 -29.83
N HIS A 308 2.69 4.31 -30.94
CA HIS A 308 1.76 3.22 -31.28
C HIS A 308 2.43 1.84 -31.32
N SER A 309 3.75 1.78 -31.58
CA SER A 309 4.50 0.52 -31.55
C SER A 309 4.99 0.10 -30.15
N ALA A 310 4.91 0.97 -29.13
CA ALA A 310 5.83 0.94 -27.98
C ALA A 310 5.29 0.89 -26.53
N ARG A 311 3.98 0.74 -26.30
CA ARG A 311 3.37 1.06 -24.98
C ARG A 311 3.68 0.10 -23.81
N SER A 312 4.08 0.70 -22.68
CA SER A 312 4.20 0.09 -21.33
C SER A 312 3.21 0.65 -20.28
N ASN A 313 2.50 1.75 -20.54
CA ASN A 313 1.48 2.34 -19.63
C ASN A 313 0.04 2.02 -20.04
N SER A 314 -0.20 0.88 -20.69
CA SER A 314 -1.57 0.49 -20.99
C SER A 314 -2.29 0.10 -19.70
N PHE A 315 -3.53 0.53 -19.56
CA PHE A 315 -4.45 0.00 -18.56
C PHE A 315 -4.50 -1.55 -18.63
N PHE A 316 -4.29 -2.11 -19.83
CA PHE A 316 -4.20 -3.55 -20.07
C PHE A 316 -2.94 -4.24 -19.53
N ASN A 317 -1.90 -3.50 -19.15
CA ASN A 317 -0.75 -4.05 -18.44
C ASN A 317 -1.03 -4.28 -16.93
N PHE A 318 -2.29 -4.15 -16.51
CA PHE A 318 -2.80 -4.44 -15.15
C PHE A 318 -2.24 -5.73 -14.55
N LEU A 319 -2.08 -6.78 -15.35
CA LEU A 319 -1.55 -8.08 -14.93
C LEU A 319 -0.11 -8.03 -14.37
N SER A 320 0.69 -7.03 -14.76
CA SER A 320 2.03 -6.84 -14.18
C SER A 320 1.99 -6.24 -12.77
N MET A 321 0.93 -5.47 -12.45
CA MET A 321 0.72 -4.86 -11.13
C MET A 321 0.07 -5.82 -10.12
N GLU A 322 -0.56 -6.91 -10.59
CA GLU A 322 -1.09 -7.98 -9.72
C GLU A 322 0.01 -8.58 -8.82
N ARG A 323 1.28 -8.53 -9.26
CA ARG A 323 2.46 -8.94 -8.46
C ARG A 323 2.77 -8.02 -7.29
N ASP A 324 2.63 -6.71 -7.47
CA ASP A 324 2.81 -5.73 -6.38
C ASP A 324 1.70 -5.85 -5.34
N TRP A 325 0.54 -6.36 -5.76
CA TRP A 325 -0.61 -6.62 -4.92
C TRP A 325 -0.41 -7.82 -3.99
N ILE A 326 0.20 -8.89 -4.50
CA ILE A 326 0.61 -10.05 -3.71
C ILE A 326 1.58 -9.63 -2.58
N PHE A 327 2.49 -8.70 -2.84
CA PHE A 327 3.45 -8.21 -1.85
C PHE A 327 2.79 -7.45 -0.69
N LEU A 328 1.74 -6.66 -0.95
CA LEU A 328 0.98 -6.00 0.11
C LEU A 328 0.19 -7.00 0.97
N HIS A 329 -0.30 -8.08 0.35
CA HIS A 329 -0.94 -9.18 1.06
C HIS A 329 0.00 -9.89 2.04
N GLU A 330 1.26 -10.13 1.66
CA GLU A 330 2.27 -10.77 2.52
C GLU A 330 2.60 -9.93 3.78
N GLN A 331 2.48 -8.60 3.70
CA GLN A 331 2.69 -7.70 4.85
C GLN A 331 1.49 -7.65 5.81
N TRP A 332 0.35 -8.27 5.48
CA TRP A 332 -0.88 -8.23 6.28
C TRP A 332 -1.05 -9.39 7.26
N GLY A 333 -0.11 -10.35 7.29
CA GLY A 333 0.18 -11.29 8.39
C GLY A 333 -0.96 -12.19 8.92
N SER A 334 -2.17 -12.08 8.38
CA SER A 334 -3.36 -12.77 8.88
C SER A 334 -4.42 -13.05 7.80
N PHE A 335 -4.20 -12.54 6.58
CA PHE A 335 -5.07 -12.71 5.43
C PHE A 335 -4.49 -13.61 4.34
N ASP A 336 -3.43 -14.37 4.65
CA ASP A 336 -2.63 -15.21 3.72
C ASP A 336 -3.43 -16.24 2.89
N ARG A 337 -4.76 -16.32 3.03
CA ARG A 337 -5.62 -17.27 2.33
C ARG A 337 -6.81 -16.68 1.58
N ILE A 338 -7.14 -15.39 1.77
CA ILE A 338 -8.30 -14.79 1.09
C ILE A 338 -7.80 -13.83 0.02
N ASN A 339 -8.00 -14.23 -1.23
CA ASN A 339 -7.80 -13.37 -2.37
C ASN A 339 -8.92 -12.30 -2.40
N VAL A 340 -8.56 -11.04 -2.14
CA VAL A 340 -9.49 -9.89 -2.11
C VAL A 340 -10.32 -9.80 -3.39
N LYS A 341 -9.68 -10.06 -4.55
CA LYS A 341 -10.33 -10.07 -5.85
C LYS A 341 -11.43 -11.12 -5.90
N ASP A 342 -11.14 -12.36 -5.52
CA ASP A 342 -12.12 -13.45 -5.57
C ASP A 342 -13.27 -13.21 -4.60
N LEU A 343 -12.97 -12.60 -3.44
CA LEU A 343 -14.00 -12.22 -2.48
C LEU A 343 -14.95 -11.16 -3.05
N ILE A 344 -14.45 -10.18 -3.80
CA ILE A 344 -15.25 -9.11 -4.40
C ILE A 344 -15.99 -9.58 -5.65
N ASP A 345 -15.34 -10.39 -6.50
CA ASP A 345 -15.92 -10.94 -7.74
C ASP A 345 -17.07 -11.93 -7.47
N ASP A 346 -17.17 -12.44 -6.24
CA ASP A 346 -18.33 -13.18 -5.79
C ASP A 346 -19.56 -12.26 -5.62
N LYS A 347 -20.62 -12.58 -6.36
CA LYS A 347 -21.84 -11.77 -6.42
C LYS A 347 -22.57 -11.71 -5.08
N PHE A 348 -22.53 -12.78 -4.29
CA PHE A 348 -23.19 -12.81 -3.00
C PHE A 348 -22.47 -11.93 -1.99
N ASN A 349 -21.14 -11.95 -1.99
CA ASN A 349 -20.33 -11.05 -1.17
C ASN A 349 -20.56 -9.58 -1.53
N THR A 350 -20.71 -9.27 -2.83
CA THR A 350 -21.13 -7.94 -3.29
C THR A 350 -22.45 -7.51 -2.63
N PHE A 351 -23.44 -8.40 -2.56
CA PHE A 351 -24.73 -8.11 -1.94
C PHE A 351 -24.66 -7.96 -0.42
N LEU A 352 -23.82 -8.73 0.26
CA LEU A 352 -23.56 -8.54 1.68
C LEU A 352 -22.93 -7.17 1.97
N LEU A 353 -21.97 -6.73 1.14
CA LEU A 353 -21.41 -5.38 1.24
C LEU A 353 -22.46 -4.30 0.96
N ALA A 354 -23.35 -4.53 -0.03
CA ALA A 354 -24.46 -3.63 -0.30
C ALA A 354 -25.33 -3.42 0.94
N ASP A 355 -25.68 -4.51 1.62
CA ASP A 355 -26.50 -4.49 2.84
C ASP A 355 -25.79 -3.73 3.98
N ILE A 356 -24.50 -4.01 4.20
CA ILE A 356 -23.69 -3.31 5.22
C ILE A 356 -23.63 -1.81 4.94
N TRP A 357 -23.54 -1.40 3.67
CA TRP A 357 -23.43 0.00 3.27
C TRP A 357 -24.79 0.70 3.06
N GLY A 358 -25.91 0.00 3.25
CA GLY A 358 -27.24 0.55 3.02
C GLY A 358 -27.53 0.88 1.55
N ILE A 359 -26.92 0.14 0.62
CA ILE A 359 -27.06 0.33 -0.82
C ILE A 359 -28.12 -0.65 -1.33
N LYS A 360 -29.07 -0.15 -2.12
CA LYS A 360 -30.09 -1.00 -2.75
C LYS A 360 -29.43 -2.02 -3.66
N ARG A 361 -29.94 -3.24 -3.64
CA ARG A 361 -29.59 -4.35 -4.53
C ARG A 361 -30.87 -5.13 -4.88
N PRO A 362 -30.86 -5.98 -5.92
CA PRO A 362 -31.95 -6.93 -6.12
C PRO A 362 -32.16 -7.81 -4.89
N GLU A 363 -33.42 -8.13 -4.58
CA GLU A 363 -33.73 -9.14 -3.56
C GLU A 363 -33.25 -10.53 -4.01
N ILE A 364 -32.66 -11.31 -3.08
CA ILE A 364 -32.25 -12.69 -3.34
C ILE A 364 -33.27 -13.61 -2.69
N TYR A 365 -33.96 -14.39 -3.51
CA TYR A 365 -35.00 -15.30 -3.04
C TYR A 365 -34.44 -16.66 -2.62
N GLU A 366 -33.47 -17.17 -3.38
CA GLU A 366 -32.84 -18.47 -3.14
C GLU A 366 -31.39 -18.40 -3.61
N TYR A 367 -30.45 -19.07 -2.91
CA TYR A 367 -29.02 -19.03 -3.23
C TYR A 367 -28.35 -20.39 -3.07
N GLY A 368 -27.46 -20.72 -4.01
CA GLY A 368 -26.58 -21.89 -3.92
C GLY A 368 -27.24 -23.26 -4.10
N LYS A 369 -28.48 -23.32 -4.60
CA LYS A 369 -29.22 -24.57 -4.76
C LYS A 369 -28.96 -25.23 -6.11
N CYS A 370 -29.13 -26.55 -6.17
CA CYS A 370 -29.28 -27.26 -7.43
C CYS A 370 -30.52 -26.74 -8.16
N TYR A 371 -30.49 -26.71 -9.49
CA TYR A 371 -31.59 -26.16 -10.27
C TYR A 371 -32.94 -26.84 -9.95
N THR A 372 -32.94 -28.16 -9.76
CA THR A 372 -34.14 -28.95 -9.45
C THR A 372 -34.79 -28.60 -8.11
N ASP A 373 -34.05 -27.95 -7.21
CA ASP A 373 -34.50 -27.61 -5.86
C ASP A 373 -35.00 -26.15 -5.76
N LEU A 374 -34.88 -25.38 -6.85
CA LEU A 374 -35.35 -23.99 -6.90
C LEU A 374 -36.86 -23.91 -7.10
N LYS A 375 -37.50 -22.99 -6.38
CA LYS A 375 -38.91 -22.64 -6.58
C LYS A 375 -39.01 -21.48 -7.54
N LEU A 376 -39.01 -21.81 -8.83
CA LEU A 376 -39.20 -20.83 -9.90
C LEU A 376 -40.50 -20.04 -9.69
N ARG A 377 -40.41 -18.74 -9.96
CA ARG A 377 -41.51 -17.80 -9.83
C ARG A 377 -41.43 -16.78 -10.96
N ASP A 378 -42.47 -15.98 -11.13
CA ASP A 378 -42.52 -14.95 -12.15
C ASP A 378 -41.64 -13.75 -11.76
N SER A 379 -41.19 -12.99 -12.76
CA SER A 379 -40.38 -11.77 -12.60
C SER A 379 -39.10 -11.97 -11.77
N VAL A 380 -38.30 -12.96 -12.15
CA VAL A 380 -36.99 -13.24 -11.54
C VAL A 380 -35.89 -13.39 -12.56
N VAL A 381 -34.64 -13.26 -12.10
CA VAL A 381 -33.46 -13.64 -12.85
C VAL A 381 -32.85 -14.88 -12.21
N LEU A 382 -32.69 -15.93 -13.01
CA LEU A 382 -31.97 -17.14 -12.65
C LEU A 382 -30.52 -17.01 -13.10
N LYS A 383 -29.59 -17.18 -12.17
CA LYS A 383 -28.15 -17.06 -12.42
C LYS A 383 -27.39 -18.23 -11.80
N PRO A 384 -26.30 -18.70 -12.44
CA PRO A 384 -25.36 -19.58 -11.76
C PRO A 384 -24.59 -18.77 -10.71
N VAL A 385 -24.26 -19.42 -9.59
CA VAL A 385 -23.41 -18.84 -8.53
C VAL A 385 -22.06 -18.41 -9.11
N ALA A 386 -21.45 -19.29 -9.90
CA ALA A 386 -20.20 -19.01 -10.62
C ALA A 386 -20.49 -18.85 -12.11
N GLY A 387 -20.34 -17.64 -12.64
CA GLY A 387 -20.55 -17.35 -14.06
C GLY A 387 -20.15 -15.95 -14.47
N ALA A 388 -19.71 -15.83 -15.73
CA ALA A 388 -19.32 -14.57 -16.36
C ALA A 388 -19.91 -14.49 -17.78
N VAL A 389 -19.94 -13.29 -18.35
CA VAL A 389 -20.37 -13.04 -19.74
C VAL A 389 -21.80 -13.56 -20.02
N SER A 390 -22.69 -13.40 -19.05
CA SER A 390 -24.09 -13.84 -19.12
C SER A 390 -24.32 -15.35 -19.32
N LYS A 391 -23.29 -16.19 -19.22
CA LYS A 391 -23.40 -17.65 -19.36
C LYS A 391 -24.36 -18.21 -18.31
N GLY A 392 -25.39 -18.90 -18.79
CA GLY A 392 -26.43 -19.47 -17.94
C GLY A 392 -27.34 -18.46 -17.27
N ILE A 393 -27.39 -17.19 -17.70
CA ILE A 393 -28.35 -16.24 -17.13
C ILE A 393 -29.68 -16.30 -17.89
N PHE A 394 -30.76 -16.52 -17.15
CA PHE A 394 -32.13 -16.53 -17.69
C PHE A 394 -32.98 -15.46 -17.00
N ILE A 395 -33.72 -14.69 -17.79
CA ILE A 395 -34.76 -13.79 -17.27
C ILE A 395 -36.10 -14.51 -17.40
N ILE A 396 -36.76 -14.76 -16.28
CA ILE A 396 -38.04 -15.47 -16.21
C ILE A 396 -39.11 -14.40 -15.96
N TYR A 397 -39.81 -13.98 -17.01
CA TYR A 397 -40.94 -13.06 -16.86
C TYR A 397 -42.13 -13.82 -16.30
N ASN A 398 -42.42 -14.99 -16.88
CA ASN A 398 -43.33 -15.99 -16.36
C ASN A 398 -42.96 -17.37 -16.93
N GLN A 399 -43.70 -18.41 -16.52
CA GLN A 399 -43.45 -19.80 -16.91
C GLN A 399 -43.47 -20.05 -18.43
N ASN A 400 -44.11 -19.18 -19.21
CA ASN A 400 -44.24 -19.29 -20.67
C ASN A 400 -43.46 -18.22 -21.44
N ARG A 401 -42.62 -17.44 -20.75
CA ARG A 401 -41.83 -16.37 -21.37
C ARG A 401 -40.52 -16.17 -20.63
N ILE A 402 -39.48 -16.83 -21.13
CA ILE A 402 -38.16 -16.88 -20.53
C ILE A 402 -37.13 -16.44 -21.57
N HIS A 403 -36.15 -15.63 -21.18
CA HIS A 403 -35.09 -15.18 -22.08
C HIS A 403 -33.75 -15.78 -21.64
N ASP A 404 -33.19 -16.67 -22.46
CA ASP A 404 -31.81 -17.14 -22.37
C ASP A 404 -30.87 -16.05 -22.90
N LEU A 405 -30.23 -15.30 -21.99
CA LEU A 405 -29.38 -14.16 -22.36
C LEU A 405 -28.11 -14.58 -23.11
N TYR A 406 -27.57 -15.77 -22.80
CA TYR A 406 -26.37 -16.26 -23.46
C TYR A 406 -26.69 -16.78 -24.86
N GLY A 407 -27.75 -17.59 -24.97
CA GLY A 407 -28.23 -18.13 -26.24
C GLY A 407 -28.91 -17.10 -27.14
N LYS A 408 -29.32 -15.95 -26.57
CA LYS A 408 -30.10 -14.90 -27.23
C LYS A 408 -31.41 -15.45 -27.81
N LYS A 409 -32.08 -16.31 -27.05
CA LYS A 409 -33.31 -16.99 -27.46
C LYS A 409 -34.40 -16.81 -26.42
N TRP A 410 -35.63 -16.70 -26.91
CA TRP A 410 -36.83 -16.84 -26.09
C TRP A 410 -37.17 -18.32 -25.94
N LEU A 411 -37.56 -18.70 -24.74
CA LEU A 411 -38.08 -20.01 -24.39
C LEU A 411 -39.52 -19.83 -23.91
N ASP A 412 -40.41 -20.68 -24.41
CA ASP A 412 -41.86 -20.55 -24.22
C ASP A 412 -42.40 -21.50 -23.14
N SER A 413 -41.53 -22.24 -22.46
CA SER A 413 -41.92 -23.14 -21.37
C SER A 413 -40.76 -23.47 -20.40
N ILE A 414 -41.13 -23.93 -19.21
CA ILE A 414 -40.18 -24.47 -18.21
C ILE A 414 -39.45 -25.72 -18.74
N ASP A 415 -40.09 -26.55 -19.55
CA ASP A 415 -39.43 -27.72 -20.15
C ASP A 415 -38.27 -27.32 -21.07
N GLN A 416 -38.43 -26.25 -21.84
CA GLN A 416 -37.35 -25.70 -22.66
C GLN A 416 -36.22 -25.12 -21.79
N LEU A 417 -36.55 -24.47 -20.67
CA LEU A 417 -35.56 -24.02 -19.69
C LEU A 417 -34.78 -25.21 -19.09
N ASN A 418 -35.47 -26.27 -18.67
CA ASN A 418 -34.89 -27.49 -18.13
C ASN A 418 -33.89 -28.10 -19.13
N ALA A 419 -34.32 -28.28 -20.38
CA ALA A 419 -33.47 -28.79 -21.45
C ALA A 419 -32.24 -27.90 -21.66
N ARG A 420 -32.42 -26.57 -21.65
CA ARG A 420 -31.33 -25.62 -21.88
C ARG A 420 -30.30 -25.60 -20.75
N ILE A 421 -30.75 -25.73 -19.51
CA ILE A 421 -29.88 -25.83 -18.34
C ILE A 421 -29.06 -27.13 -18.40
N ASN A 422 -29.70 -28.25 -18.74
CA ASN A 422 -29.02 -29.53 -18.91
C ASN A 422 -27.96 -29.46 -20.04
N ASP A 423 -28.26 -28.80 -21.16
CA ASP A 423 -27.28 -28.54 -22.22
C ASP A 423 -26.09 -27.74 -21.68
N TYR A 424 -26.34 -26.65 -20.95
CA TYR A 424 -25.28 -25.79 -20.40
C TYR A 424 -24.40 -26.49 -19.37
N LEU A 425 -24.96 -27.36 -18.55
CA LEU A 425 -24.21 -28.18 -17.60
C LEU A 425 -23.38 -29.22 -18.36
N THR A 426 -23.97 -29.92 -19.33
CA THR A 426 -23.31 -30.97 -20.12
C THR A 426 -22.17 -30.41 -20.98
N MET A 427 -22.36 -29.24 -21.58
CA MET A 427 -21.35 -28.53 -22.39
C MET A 427 -20.30 -27.80 -21.54
N GLY A 428 -20.46 -27.76 -20.21
CA GLY A 428 -19.58 -27.00 -19.31
C GLY A 428 -19.64 -25.48 -19.49
N VAL A 429 -20.73 -24.96 -20.09
CA VAL A 429 -21.02 -23.51 -20.15
C VAL A 429 -21.26 -22.98 -18.73
N VAL A 430 -21.99 -23.75 -17.93
CA VAL A 430 -22.12 -23.59 -16.48
C VAL A 430 -21.35 -24.73 -15.83
N ARG A 431 -20.40 -24.40 -14.94
CA ARG A 431 -19.46 -25.40 -14.39
C ARG A 431 -20.05 -26.28 -13.29
N ARG A 432 -21.01 -25.76 -12.53
CA ARG A 432 -21.62 -26.42 -11.37
C ARG A 432 -23.11 -26.16 -11.37
N ASP A 433 -23.89 -27.16 -10.97
CA ASP A 433 -25.33 -27.02 -10.75
C ASP A 433 -25.58 -26.28 -9.42
N GLN A 434 -25.19 -25.01 -9.38
CA GLN A 434 -25.37 -24.11 -8.24
C GLN A 434 -25.91 -22.79 -8.75
N TRP A 435 -27.13 -22.49 -8.33
CA TRP A 435 -27.94 -21.41 -8.88
C TRP A 435 -28.54 -20.55 -7.79
N PHE A 436 -28.94 -19.35 -8.17
CA PHE A 436 -29.69 -18.44 -7.33
C PHE A 436 -30.76 -17.69 -8.13
N LEU A 437 -31.81 -17.28 -7.42
CA LEU A 437 -32.91 -16.48 -7.94
C LEU A 437 -32.84 -15.09 -7.32
N GLU A 438 -32.82 -14.07 -8.17
CA GLU A 438 -32.90 -12.67 -7.75
C GLU A 438 -34.12 -11.97 -8.36
N GLU A 439 -34.50 -10.85 -7.76
CA GLU A 439 -35.50 -9.92 -8.28
C GLU A 439 -35.15 -9.43 -9.69
N LEU A 440 -36.14 -9.45 -10.59
CA LEU A 440 -36.03 -8.79 -11.88
C LEU A 440 -36.29 -7.28 -11.75
N ILE A 441 -35.22 -6.49 -11.80
CA ILE A 441 -35.34 -5.03 -11.84
C ILE A 441 -35.84 -4.57 -13.21
N SER A 442 -36.96 -3.82 -13.23
CA SER A 442 -37.61 -3.34 -14.46
C SER A 442 -38.21 -1.93 -14.33
N ASN A 443 -38.31 -1.24 -15.46
CA ASN A 443 -38.91 0.09 -15.59
C ASN A 443 -40.44 0.10 -15.68
N ASP A 444 -41.09 -1.07 -15.69
CA ASP A 444 -42.55 -1.13 -15.72
C ASP A 444 -43.07 -2.27 -14.83
N SER A 445 -44.33 -2.15 -14.40
CA SER A 445 -44.95 -3.11 -13.49
C SER A 445 -45.19 -4.48 -14.11
N ILE A 446 -45.08 -4.60 -15.44
CA ILE A 446 -45.29 -5.83 -16.21
C ILE A 446 -43.92 -6.46 -16.57
N ALA A 447 -42.84 -5.91 -16.01
CA ALA A 447 -41.46 -6.26 -16.27
C ALA A 447 -41.02 -6.24 -17.75
N THR A 448 -41.74 -5.59 -18.67
CA THR A 448 -41.48 -5.72 -20.12
C THR A 448 -40.19 -5.03 -20.57
N ARG A 449 -39.82 -3.93 -19.91
CA ARG A 449 -38.59 -3.18 -20.19
C ARG A 449 -37.51 -3.48 -19.17
N LYS A 450 -36.38 -4.01 -19.63
CA LYS A 450 -35.22 -4.29 -18.78
C LYS A 450 -34.69 -3.01 -18.13
N ALA A 451 -34.11 -3.16 -16.94
CA ALA A 451 -33.30 -2.10 -16.35
C ALA A 451 -32.12 -1.74 -17.27
N ARG A 452 -31.69 -0.48 -17.20
CA ARG A 452 -30.46 -0.04 -17.86
C ARG A 452 -29.27 -0.54 -17.06
N ASP A 453 -28.23 -0.98 -17.75
CA ASP A 453 -27.02 -1.49 -17.14
C ASP A 453 -25.94 -0.40 -17.21
N ILE A 454 -25.53 0.14 -16.06
CA ILE A 454 -24.61 1.28 -15.96
C ILE A 454 -23.37 0.84 -15.21
N LYS A 455 -22.21 0.94 -15.87
CA LYS A 455 -20.92 0.47 -15.32
C LYS A 455 -19.99 1.63 -15.08
N PHE A 456 -19.55 1.82 -13.85
CA PHE A 456 -18.64 2.90 -13.46
C PHE A 456 -17.23 2.35 -13.28
N TYR A 457 -16.26 2.93 -13.99
CA TYR A 457 -14.85 2.55 -13.91
C TYR A 457 -14.17 3.44 -12.89
N CYS A 458 -13.96 2.90 -11.69
CA CYS A 458 -13.49 3.64 -10.52
C CYS A 458 -12.05 3.27 -10.18
N PHE A 459 -11.28 4.29 -9.83
CA PHE A 459 -9.87 4.25 -9.46
C PHE A 459 -9.71 4.83 -8.06
N TYR A 460 -9.90 3.98 -7.05
CA TYR A 460 -9.88 4.31 -5.62
C TYR A 460 -10.56 5.64 -5.26
N GLY A 461 -11.89 5.68 -5.40
CA GLY A 461 -12.70 6.86 -5.09
C GLY A 461 -12.78 7.92 -6.20
N LYS A 462 -12.20 7.67 -7.38
CA LYS A 462 -12.32 8.54 -8.57
C LYS A 462 -12.94 7.77 -9.72
N CYS A 463 -14.11 8.18 -10.21
CA CYS A 463 -14.73 7.57 -11.38
C CYS A 463 -14.37 8.35 -12.64
N LEU A 464 -13.71 7.72 -13.60
CA LEU A 464 -13.30 8.40 -14.84
C LEU A 464 -14.33 8.27 -15.96
N LEU A 465 -14.88 7.07 -16.11
CA LEU A 465 -15.79 6.71 -17.20
C LEU A 465 -16.98 5.94 -16.66
N ALA A 466 -18.13 6.17 -17.26
CA ALA A 466 -19.31 5.34 -17.08
C ALA A 466 -19.82 4.83 -18.43
N LEU A 467 -20.25 3.57 -18.47
CA LEU A 467 -20.81 2.93 -19.65
C LEU A 467 -22.28 2.60 -19.40
N GLU A 468 -23.19 3.26 -20.11
CA GLU A 468 -24.59 2.86 -20.19
C GLU A 468 -24.77 1.82 -21.30
N SER A 469 -25.42 0.71 -20.98
CA SER A 469 -25.78 -0.36 -21.91
C SER A 469 -27.28 -0.59 -21.93
N GLN A 470 -27.86 -0.62 -23.13
CA GLN A 470 -29.25 -1.03 -23.37
C GLN A 470 -29.25 -2.36 -24.12
N ARG A 471 -30.03 -3.33 -23.63
CA ARG A 471 -30.04 -4.72 -24.11
C ARG A 471 -31.44 -5.16 -24.54
N ASP A 472 -31.96 -4.45 -25.53
CA ASP A 472 -33.19 -4.82 -26.24
C ASP A 472 -32.81 -5.74 -27.43
N ASP A 473 -33.33 -5.49 -28.63
CA ASP A 473 -33.02 -6.29 -29.84
C ASP A 473 -31.55 -6.19 -30.26
N ARG A 474 -30.91 -5.06 -29.94
CA ARG A 474 -29.47 -4.82 -30.16
C ARG A 474 -28.85 -4.28 -28.88
N VAL A 475 -27.56 -4.56 -28.70
CA VAL A 475 -26.80 -4.01 -27.58
C VAL A 475 -26.27 -2.64 -27.98
N LEU A 476 -26.87 -1.59 -27.44
CA LEU A 476 -26.43 -0.21 -27.62
C LEU A 476 -25.62 0.25 -26.42
N ARG A 477 -24.60 1.07 -26.66
CA ARG A 477 -23.65 1.52 -25.64
C ARG A 477 -23.36 3.00 -25.73
N CYS A 478 -23.30 3.68 -24.59
CA CYS A 478 -22.96 5.10 -24.51
C CYS A 478 -21.98 5.32 -23.37
N TRP A 479 -20.85 5.96 -23.67
CA TRP A 479 -19.84 6.30 -22.68
C TRP A 479 -20.00 7.72 -22.21
N TYR A 480 -19.79 7.93 -20.92
CA TYR A 480 -19.83 9.24 -20.28
C TYR A 480 -18.54 9.50 -19.51
N ASP A 481 -18.10 10.74 -19.50
CA ASP A 481 -17.12 11.21 -18.53
C ASP A 481 -17.76 11.48 -17.16
N ARG A 482 -16.93 11.82 -16.18
CA ARG A 482 -17.35 12.17 -14.82
C ARG A 482 -18.34 13.35 -14.75
N SER A 483 -18.37 14.23 -15.75
CA SER A 483 -19.31 15.35 -15.83
C SER A 483 -20.67 14.95 -16.41
N GLY A 484 -20.83 13.69 -16.82
CA GLY A 484 -22.04 13.18 -17.48
C GLY A 484 -22.11 13.54 -18.96
N LYS A 485 -21.01 14.00 -19.57
CA LYS A 485 -20.95 14.28 -21.01
C LYS A 485 -20.58 13.03 -21.78
N ILE A 486 -21.21 12.84 -22.94
CA ILE A 486 -20.89 11.73 -23.83
C ILE A 486 -19.45 11.88 -24.33
N VAL A 487 -18.67 10.81 -24.27
CA VAL A 487 -17.29 10.77 -24.75
C VAL A 487 -17.06 9.62 -25.72
N ASP A 488 -16.25 9.87 -26.75
CA ASP A 488 -15.78 8.80 -27.63
C ASP A 488 -14.53 8.16 -27.03
N THR A 489 -14.67 6.90 -26.63
CA THR A 489 -13.56 6.12 -26.08
C THR A 489 -12.82 5.33 -27.15
N GLY A 490 -13.15 5.51 -28.43
CA GLY A 490 -12.72 4.66 -29.54
C GLY A 490 -13.36 3.27 -29.54
N LYS A 491 -14.11 2.93 -28.49
CA LYS A 491 -14.79 1.65 -28.32
C LYS A 491 -16.28 1.80 -28.57
N TYR A 492 -16.86 0.83 -29.28
CA TYR A 492 -18.29 0.77 -29.56
C TYR A 492 -18.84 1.93 -30.40
N SER A 493 -17.99 2.64 -31.15
CA SER A 493 -18.39 3.71 -32.08
C SER A 493 -19.52 3.27 -33.02
N ASN A 494 -19.47 2.03 -33.52
CA ASN A 494 -20.50 1.44 -34.39
C ASN A 494 -21.80 1.02 -33.69
N SER A 495 -21.84 1.04 -32.36
CA SER A 495 -23.02 0.73 -31.53
C SER A 495 -23.34 1.87 -30.55
N ALA A 496 -22.84 3.06 -30.86
CA ALA A 496 -23.06 4.26 -30.06
C ALA A 496 -24.52 4.70 -30.16
N PHE A 497 -25.09 5.14 -29.05
CA PHE A 497 -26.39 5.82 -29.03
C PHE A 497 -26.29 7.05 -28.13
N VAL A 498 -27.25 7.97 -28.28
CA VAL A 498 -27.42 9.08 -27.35
C VAL A 498 -28.18 8.54 -26.15
N GLY A 499 -27.46 8.23 -25.07
CA GLY A 499 -28.08 7.74 -23.85
C GLY A 499 -28.84 8.82 -23.09
N LYS A 500 -29.55 8.42 -22.03
CA LYS A 500 -30.41 9.36 -21.28
C LYS A 500 -29.64 10.21 -20.27
N GLY A 501 -28.31 10.12 -20.27
CA GLY A 501 -27.46 10.67 -19.22
C GLY A 501 -27.43 9.79 -17.98
N ILE A 502 -26.46 10.11 -17.11
CA ILE A 502 -26.22 9.49 -15.82
C ILE A 502 -26.18 10.61 -14.79
N ASP A 503 -26.98 10.47 -13.73
CA ASP A 503 -27.04 11.46 -12.66
C ASP A 503 -25.69 11.56 -11.92
N ARG A 504 -25.33 12.78 -11.51
CA ARG A 504 -24.10 13.06 -10.78
C ARG A 504 -24.00 12.24 -9.49
N SER A 505 -25.12 12.05 -8.80
CA SER A 505 -25.21 11.27 -7.55
C SER A 505 -24.86 9.80 -7.76
N HIS A 506 -25.08 9.24 -8.95
CA HIS A 506 -24.72 7.84 -9.24
C HIS A 506 -23.20 7.66 -9.32
N PHE A 507 -22.49 8.62 -9.91
CA PHE A 507 -21.03 8.61 -9.90
C PHE A 507 -20.48 8.78 -8.47
N GLU A 508 -21.09 9.66 -7.67
CA GLU A 508 -20.67 9.87 -6.27
C GLU A 508 -20.88 8.61 -5.43
N LEU A 509 -21.97 7.87 -5.67
CA LEU A 509 -22.19 6.58 -5.05
C LEU A 509 -21.13 5.56 -5.48
N ALA A 510 -20.83 5.46 -6.77
CA ALA A 510 -19.80 4.55 -7.29
C ALA A 510 -18.40 4.86 -6.72
N GLU A 511 -18.05 6.14 -6.63
CA GLU A 511 -16.81 6.62 -6.01
C GLU A 511 -16.75 6.27 -4.51
N SER A 512 -17.85 6.50 -3.78
CA SER A 512 -17.98 6.14 -2.37
C SER A 512 -17.77 4.63 -2.16
N ILE A 513 -18.41 3.78 -2.98
CA ILE A 513 -18.22 2.32 -2.95
C ILE A 513 -16.74 1.97 -3.20
N SER A 514 -16.14 2.53 -4.25
CA SER A 514 -14.76 2.25 -4.61
C SER A 514 -13.77 2.59 -3.49
N ARG A 515 -14.02 3.67 -2.73
CA ARG A 515 -13.13 4.08 -1.63
C ARG A 515 -13.25 3.20 -0.39
N LYS A 516 -14.37 2.48 -0.22
CA LYS A 516 -14.60 1.53 0.89
C LYS A 516 -13.98 0.16 0.65
N LEU A 517 -13.50 -0.10 -0.57
CA LEU A 517 -12.84 -1.34 -0.93
C LEU A 517 -11.32 -1.13 -0.89
N PRO A 518 -10.54 -2.10 -0.39
CA PRO A 518 -9.09 -1.99 -0.38
C PRO A 518 -8.51 -2.26 -1.78
N MET A 519 -9.08 -1.71 -2.85
CA MET A 519 -8.71 -2.00 -4.25
C MET A 519 -8.44 -0.74 -5.07
N PRO A 520 -7.37 -0.71 -5.89
CA PRO A 520 -7.01 0.48 -6.63
C PRO A 520 -7.95 0.71 -7.82
N PHE A 521 -8.55 -0.36 -8.34
CA PHE A 521 -9.55 -0.31 -9.39
C PHE A 521 -10.75 -1.17 -9.02
N ILE A 522 -11.94 -0.70 -9.35
CA ILE A 522 -13.16 -1.51 -9.31
C ILE A 522 -14.12 -1.00 -10.39
N ARG A 523 -14.75 -1.93 -11.12
CA ARG A 523 -15.92 -1.59 -11.92
C ARG A 523 -17.17 -1.82 -11.08
N VAL A 524 -17.98 -0.78 -10.90
CA VAL A 524 -19.24 -0.84 -10.15
C VAL A 524 -20.38 -0.88 -11.14
N ASP A 525 -21.10 -2.00 -11.18
CA ASP A 525 -22.17 -2.25 -12.14
C ASP A 525 -23.52 -2.06 -11.42
N PHE A 526 -24.31 -1.08 -11.88
CA PHE A 526 -25.66 -0.80 -11.41
C PHE A 526 -26.72 -1.20 -12.44
N LEU A 527 -27.88 -1.63 -11.93
CA LEU A 527 -29.13 -1.68 -12.67
C LEU A 527 -29.92 -0.42 -12.35
N GLN A 528 -30.36 0.33 -13.37
CA GLN A 528 -31.20 1.50 -13.20
C GLN A 528 -32.62 1.25 -13.72
N ALA A 529 -33.60 1.45 -12.84
CA ALA A 529 -35.02 1.46 -13.18
C ALA A 529 -35.80 2.50 -12.37
N ASN A 530 -36.77 3.18 -12.99
CA ASN A 530 -37.65 4.17 -12.33
C ASN A 530 -36.89 5.20 -11.46
N ASP A 531 -35.80 5.75 -12.02
CA ASP A 531 -34.89 6.70 -11.36
C ASP A 531 -34.15 6.16 -10.12
N GLN A 532 -34.27 4.87 -9.82
CA GLN A 532 -33.52 4.18 -8.77
C GLN A 532 -32.38 3.37 -9.37
N ILE A 533 -31.28 3.27 -8.63
CA ILE A 533 -30.14 2.40 -8.95
C ILE A 533 -29.99 1.29 -7.92
N TYR A 534 -29.63 0.10 -8.40
CA TYR A 534 -29.45 -1.11 -7.62
C TYR A 534 -28.05 -1.65 -7.92
N LEU A 535 -27.24 -1.87 -6.89
CA LEU A 535 -25.92 -2.47 -7.05
C LEU A 535 -26.10 -3.91 -7.54
N GLY A 536 -25.60 -4.19 -8.74
CA GLY A 536 -25.71 -5.50 -9.38
C GLY A 536 -24.47 -6.34 -9.22
N GLU A 537 -23.29 -5.75 -9.44
CA GLU A 537 -22.00 -6.47 -9.40
C GLU A 537 -20.84 -5.52 -9.11
N LEU A 538 -19.80 -6.05 -8.47
CA LEU A 538 -18.48 -5.42 -8.35
C LEU A 538 -17.47 -6.27 -9.11
N THR A 539 -16.86 -5.72 -10.17
CA THR A 539 -15.86 -6.44 -10.97
C THR A 539 -14.46 -5.87 -10.70
N PRO A 540 -13.58 -6.60 -9.99
CA PRO A 540 -12.25 -6.13 -9.57
C PRO A 540 -11.24 -5.98 -10.70
N ILE A 541 -11.54 -6.52 -11.89
CA ILE A 541 -10.64 -6.51 -13.03
C ILE A 541 -11.37 -5.99 -14.28
N PRO A 542 -10.73 -5.11 -15.07
CA PRO A 542 -11.27 -4.74 -16.37
C PRO A 542 -11.25 -5.94 -17.32
N SER A 543 -12.31 -6.12 -18.12
CA SER A 543 -12.34 -7.24 -19.07
C SER A 543 -11.25 -7.12 -20.14
N ASP A 544 -10.63 -8.23 -20.55
CA ASP A 544 -9.56 -8.28 -21.56
C ASP A 544 -9.97 -7.85 -23.00
N SER A 545 -11.26 -7.55 -23.22
CA SER A 545 -11.84 -7.36 -24.56
C SER A 545 -11.92 -5.91 -25.03
N GLU A 546 -11.20 -4.98 -24.39
CA GLU A 546 -11.41 -3.55 -24.62
C GLU A 546 -10.28 -2.90 -25.41
N THR A 547 -10.44 -2.70 -26.72
CA THR A 547 -9.61 -1.73 -27.45
C THR A 547 -10.16 -0.33 -27.19
N LEU A 548 -9.78 0.27 -26.06
CA LEU A 548 -9.97 1.70 -25.83
C LEU A 548 -9.02 2.49 -26.75
N SER A 549 -9.35 3.76 -27.00
CA SER A 549 -8.45 4.70 -27.66
C SER A 549 -7.16 4.84 -26.85
N SER A 550 -6.08 5.23 -27.54
CA SER A 550 -4.79 5.52 -26.91
C SER A 550 -4.88 6.50 -25.75
N TYR A 551 -5.70 7.53 -25.93
CA TYR A 551 -5.95 8.55 -24.94
C TYR A 551 -6.64 7.97 -23.70
N CYS A 552 -7.74 7.23 -23.88
CA CYS A 552 -8.48 6.64 -22.76
C CYS A 552 -7.65 5.60 -22.00
N ASP A 553 -6.90 4.76 -22.72
CA ASP A 553 -5.99 3.77 -22.13
C ASP A 553 -4.91 4.46 -21.25
N SER A 554 -4.29 5.53 -21.75
CA SER A 554 -3.28 6.30 -21.01
C SER A 554 -3.86 7.02 -19.78
N LEU A 555 -5.07 7.58 -19.93
CA LEU A 555 -5.80 8.25 -18.86
C LEU A 555 -6.13 7.27 -17.72
N MET A 556 -6.66 6.09 -18.05
CA MET A 556 -7.00 5.05 -17.08
C MET A 556 -5.76 4.42 -16.43
N GLY A 557 -4.67 4.20 -17.18
CA GLY A 557 -3.39 3.74 -16.64
C GLY A 557 -2.77 4.72 -15.64
N SER A 558 -2.86 6.02 -15.91
CA SER A 558 -2.40 7.06 -14.99
C SER A 558 -3.24 7.10 -13.71
N ALA A 559 -4.57 7.04 -13.84
CA ALA A 559 -5.47 7.02 -12.67
C ALA A 559 -5.26 5.78 -11.80
N LEU A 560 -5.00 4.62 -12.40
CA LEU A 560 -4.65 3.41 -11.67
C LEU A 560 -3.37 3.58 -10.85
N SER A 561 -2.35 4.24 -11.43
CA SER A 561 -1.08 4.48 -10.74
C SER A 561 -1.27 5.38 -9.51
N PHE A 562 -2.04 6.47 -9.64
CA PHE A 562 -2.41 7.32 -8.49
C PHE A 562 -3.25 6.59 -7.46
N ALA A 563 -4.24 5.81 -7.90
CA ALA A 563 -5.09 5.02 -7.02
C ALA A 563 -4.29 4.01 -6.17
N ASN A 564 -3.21 3.44 -6.72
CA ASN A 564 -2.31 2.56 -5.96
C ASN A 564 -1.51 3.31 -4.89
N ILE A 565 -1.10 4.55 -5.15
CA ILE A 565 -0.40 5.39 -4.16
C ILE A 565 -1.38 5.72 -3.02
N ASP A 566 -2.54 6.27 -3.37
CA ASP A 566 -3.59 6.66 -2.42
C ASP A 566 -4.03 5.46 -1.56
N LEU A 567 -4.25 4.30 -2.19
CA LEU A 567 -4.61 3.06 -1.48
C LEU A 567 -3.50 2.60 -0.53
N ARG A 568 -2.22 2.63 -0.96
CA ARG A 568 -1.09 2.22 -0.09
C ARG A 568 -1.00 3.10 1.15
N GLU A 569 -1.21 4.40 1.01
CA GLU A 569 -1.24 5.32 2.14
C GLU A 569 -2.37 4.96 3.12
N ASP A 570 -3.59 4.74 2.61
CA ASP A 570 -4.74 4.38 3.45
C ASP A 570 -4.60 3.01 4.12
N LEU A 571 -3.96 2.05 3.46
CA LEU A 571 -3.65 0.75 4.05
C LEU A 571 -2.58 0.82 5.14
N LEU A 572 -1.68 1.79 5.09
CA LEU A 572 -0.64 1.99 6.10
C LEU A 572 -1.16 2.79 7.30
N PHE A 573 -1.95 3.84 7.03
CA PHE A 573 -2.27 4.84 8.05
C PHE A 573 -3.75 4.92 8.43
N ASN A 574 -4.68 4.43 7.59
CA ASN A 574 -6.13 4.61 7.75
C ASN A 574 -6.93 3.30 7.54
N ARG A 575 -6.44 2.19 8.14
CA ARG A 575 -7.02 0.84 7.93
C ARG A 575 -8.48 0.73 8.35
N GLU A 576 -8.91 1.57 9.29
CA GLU A 576 -10.28 1.64 9.77
C GLU A 576 -11.30 1.92 8.66
N LYS A 577 -10.86 2.55 7.56
CA LYS A 577 -11.69 2.78 6.36
C LYS A 577 -12.24 1.50 5.74
N PHE A 578 -11.58 0.36 5.96
CA PHE A 578 -11.94 -0.92 5.36
C PHE A 578 -12.54 -1.91 6.37
N GLN A 579 -12.97 -1.47 7.55
CA GLN A 579 -13.48 -2.36 8.60
C GLN A 579 -14.64 -3.24 8.13
N ASP A 580 -15.59 -2.68 7.37
CA ASP A 580 -16.73 -3.44 6.86
C ASP A 580 -16.29 -4.57 5.91
N PHE A 581 -15.35 -4.27 5.03
CA PHE A 581 -14.73 -5.27 4.15
C PHE A 581 -14.04 -6.36 4.96
N PHE A 582 -13.23 -5.99 5.96
CA PHE A 582 -12.52 -6.96 6.79
C PHE A 582 -13.45 -7.79 7.67
N ARG A 583 -14.57 -7.23 8.14
CA ARG A 583 -15.61 -7.98 8.85
C ARG A 583 -16.22 -9.05 7.96
N LEU A 584 -16.56 -8.70 6.72
CA LEU A 584 -17.06 -9.68 5.74
C LEU A 584 -16.02 -10.76 5.45
N ALA A 585 -14.77 -10.38 5.21
CA ALA A 585 -13.69 -11.34 4.95
C ALA A 585 -13.49 -12.32 6.11
N ASN A 586 -13.55 -11.83 7.36
CA ASN A 586 -13.50 -12.69 8.54
C ASN A 586 -14.74 -13.58 8.69
N TYR A 587 -15.94 -13.07 8.35
CA TYR A 587 -17.17 -13.83 8.37
C TYR A 587 -17.14 -15.00 7.38
N ILE A 588 -16.68 -14.77 6.14
CA ILE A 588 -16.57 -15.83 5.11
C ILE A 588 -15.51 -16.87 5.47
N ARG A 589 -14.48 -16.46 6.21
CA ARG A 589 -13.39 -17.35 6.63
C ARG A 589 -13.83 -18.39 7.67
N ASN A 590 -14.72 -17.98 8.57
CA ASN A 590 -15.19 -18.78 9.70
C ASN A 590 -16.38 -19.64 9.29
#